data_AF-A0A7W2FYI7-F1
#
_entry.id   AF-A0A7W2FYI7-F1
#
_cell.length_a   1.000
_cell.length_b   1.000
_cell.length_c   1.000
_cell.angle_alpha   90.00
_cell.angle_beta   90.00
_cell.angle_gamma   90.00
#
_symmetry.space_group_name_H-M   'P 1'
#
loop_
_entity.id
_entity.type
_entity.pdbx_description
1 polymer ?
#
loop_
_entity_poly.entity_id
_entity_poly.type
_entity_poly.pdbx_seq_one_letter_code
_entity_poly.pdbx_strand_id
1 'polypeptide(L)'
;MKSNLLKIIILLICIVSGGTTMAQNKKVKRAEFGNLTKAGTFTEYLSQNGTVITVGDTLQVGNPSNFEKYAHITQNDAYLRAEQMNKKLVLKTINVSGDAKKGYSVYFTFKGLGATPVFVKYEDAFQTHEIVPLVKGETIE
;
A
#
# COMPACT_ATOMS: atom_id res chain seq x y z
N MET A 1 48.93 -24.86 -26.06
CA MET A 1 48.33 -23.49 -26.10
C MET A 1 46.87 -23.42 -26.55
N LYS A 2 46.27 -24.42 -27.23
CA LYS A 2 44.85 -24.36 -27.67
C LYS A 2 43.80 -24.55 -26.55
N SER A 3 44.10 -25.31 -25.50
CA SER A 3 43.13 -25.64 -24.42
C SER A 3 42.85 -24.48 -23.45
N ASN A 4 43.83 -23.62 -23.20
CA ASN A 4 43.66 -22.46 -22.31
C ASN A 4 42.89 -21.32 -23.00
N LEU A 5 43.02 -21.20 -24.32
CA LEU A 5 42.27 -20.23 -25.12
C LEU A 5 40.77 -20.58 -25.14
N LEU A 6 40.42 -21.88 -25.26
CA LEU A 6 39.04 -22.36 -25.22
C LEU A 6 38.38 -22.10 -23.85
N LYS A 7 39.12 -22.29 -22.75
CA LYS A 7 38.63 -22.01 -21.38
C LYS A 7 38.39 -20.50 -21.15
N ILE A 8 39.23 -19.64 -21.69
CA ILE A 8 39.07 -18.18 -21.62
C ILE A 8 37.84 -17.73 -22.42
N ILE A 9 37.60 -18.32 -23.60
CA ILE A 9 36.43 -18.03 -24.42
C ILE A 9 35.13 -18.48 -23.72
N ILE A 10 35.12 -19.66 -23.08
CA ILE A 10 33.96 -20.15 -22.32
C ILE A 10 33.70 -19.28 -21.08
N LEU A 11 34.74 -18.79 -20.41
CA LEU A 11 34.61 -17.89 -19.25
C LEU A 11 34.02 -16.52 -19.64
N LEU A 12 34.38 -15.99 -20.81
CA LEU A 12 33.86 -14.72 -21.33
C LEU A 12 32.38 -14.79 -21.72
N ILE A 13 31.89 -15.93 -22.20
CA ILE A 13 30.47 -16.13 -22.56
C ILE A 13 29.57 -16.17 -21.31
N CYS A 14 30.06 -16.66 -20.18
CA CYS A 14 29.30 -16.72 -18.92
C CYS A 14 29.12 -15.34 -18.23
N ILE A 15 29.91 -14.32 -18.58
CA ILE A 15 29.81 -12.99 -17.97
C ILE A 15 28.70 -12.16 -18.64
N VAL A 16 28.31 -12.49 -19.88
CA VAL A 16 27.30 -11.73 -20.64
C VAL A 16 25.85 -12.17 -20.32
N SER A 17 25.66 -13.33 -19.67
CA SER A 17 24.32 -13.84 -19.31
C SER A 17 23.78 -13.35 -17.96
N GLY A 18 24.54 -12.54 -17.21
CA GLY A 18 24.15 -12.08 -15.86
C GLY A 18 23.21 -10.88 -15.79
N GLY A 19 22.66 -10.39 -16.91
CA GLY A 19 22.11 -9.05 -17.00
C GLY A 19 20.70 -8.91 -17.56
N THR A 20 19.75 -9.79 -17.23
CA THR A 20 18.32 -9.45 -17.35
C THR A 20 17.54 -10.07 -16.19
N THR A 21 17.70 -9.51 -14.99
CA THR A 21 16.69 -9.71 -13.96
C THR A 21 15.36 -9.24 -14.54
N MET A 22 14.43 -10.18 -14.55
CA MET A 22 13.09 -10.06 -15.08
C MET A 22 12.44 -8.78 -14.54
N ALA A 23 12.31 -7.76 -15.38
CA ALA A 23 11.26 -6.77 -15.20
C ALA A 23 9.95 -7.52 -15.47
N GLN A 24 9.49 -8.28 -14.46
CA GLN A 24 8.15 -8.82 -14.48
C GLN A 24 7.23 -7.61 -14.62
N ASN A 25 6.61 -7.46 -15.79
CA ASN A 25 5.49 -6.56 -16.02
C ASN A 25 4.34 -7.04 -15.11
N LYS A 26 4.46 -6.78 -13.80
CA LYS A 26 3.40 -6.96 -12.84
C LYS A 26 2.30 -6.07 -13.36
N LYS A 27 1.20 -6.65 -13.87
CA LYS A 27 0.02 -5.90 -14.28
C LYS A 27 -0.46 -5.13 -13.06
N VAL A 28 -0.05 -3.89 -12.95
CA VAL A 28 -0.46 -2.98 -11.88
C VAL A 28 -1.95 -2.79 -12.03
N LYS A 29 -2.71 -3.21 -11.02
CA LYS A 29 -4.14 -2.89 -10.92
C LYS A 29 -4.24 -1.62 -10.11
N ARG A 30 -4.44 -0.49 -10.79
CA ARG A 30 -4.63 0.81 -10.15
C ARG A 30 -6.11 1.14 -10.06
N ALA A 31 -6.54 1.59 -8.90
CA ALA A 31 -7.81 2.29 -8.69
C ALA A 31 -7.53 3.80 -8.58
N GLU A 32 -8.48 4.63 -8.96
CA GLU A 32 -8.30 6.09 -8.99
C GLU A 32 -9.51 6.76 -8.36
N PHE A 33 -9.26 7.73 -7.50
CA PHE A 33 -10.31 8.56 -6.90
C PHE A 33 -11.16 9.20 -8.01
N GLY A 34 -12.48 9.10 -7.90
CA GLY A 34 -13.42 9.66 -8.87
C GLY A 34 -13.51 8.91 -10.22
N ASN A 35 -12.69 7.89 -10.47
CA ASN A 35 -12.69 7.13 -11.72
C ASN A 35 -12.77 5.61 -11.49
N LEU A 36 -13.64 5.21 -10.55
CA LEU A 36 -13.87 3.81 -10.20
C LEU A 36 -14.90 3.19 -11.16
N THR A 37 -14.50 2.15 -11.87
CA THR A 37 -15.34 1.48 -12.88
C THR A 37 -15.64 0.01 -12.57
N LYS A 38 -14.97 -0.56 -11.56
CA LYS A 38 -15.14 -1.97 -11.18
C LYS A 38 -14.80 -2.21 -9.73
N ALA A 39 -15.54 -3.13 -9.11
CA ALA A 39 -15.20 -3.68 -7.81
C ALA A 39 -14.04 -4.66 -7.92
N GLY A 40 -13.34 -4.88 -6.81
CA GLY A 40 -12.26 -5.86 -6.69
C GLY A 40 -11.07 -5.34 -5.90
N THR A 41 -9.97 -6.09 -6.01
CA THR A 41 -8.73 -5.82 -5.29
C THR A 41 -7.68 -5.21 -6.21
N PHE A 42 -6.99 -4.19 -5.70
CA PHE A 42 -6.03 -3.36 -6.40
C PHE A 42 -4.68 -3.33 -5.66
N THR A 43 -3.62 -3.01 -6.39
CA THR A 43 -2.25 -2.92 -5.88
C THR A 43 -1.78 -1.47 -5.68
N GLU A 44 -2.44 -0.54 -6.36
CA GLU A 44 -2.16 0.90 -6.27
C GLU A 44 -3.47 1.70 -6.25
N TYR A 45 -3.40 2.87 -5.65
CA TYR A 45 -4.49 3.82 -5.58
C TYR A 45 -3.98 5.25 -5.82
N LEU A 46 -4.61 5.96 -6.75
CA LEU A 46 -4.40 7.40 -6.94
C LEU A 46 -5.41 8.16 -6.08
N SER A 47 -4.91 8.83 -5.04
CA SER A 47 -5.69 9.64 -4.11
C SER A 47 -6.19 10.94 -4.74
N GLN A 48 -7.23 11.53 -4.16
CA GLN A 48 -7.74 12.85 -4.54
C GLN A 48 -6.64 13.93 -4.55
N ASN A 49 -5.68 13.84 -3.63
CA ASN A 49 -4.57 14.80 -3.53
C ASN A 49 -3.41 14.54 -4.52
N GLY A 50 -3.58 13.59 -5.45
CA GLY A 50 -2.55 13.21 -6.44
C GLY A 50 -1.48 12.24 -5.92
N THR A 51 -1.53 11.84 -4.66
CA THR A 51 -0.60 10.86 -4.09
C THR A 51 -0.92 9.47 -4.61
N VAL A 52 0.11 8.72 -5.02
CA VAL A 52 -0.02 7.29 -5.34
C VAL A 52 0.32 6.48 -4.11
N ILE A 53 -0.63 5.67 -3.65
CA ILE A 53 -0.47 4.75 -2.53
C ILE A 53 -0.38 3.33 -3.06
N THR A 54 0.57 2.56 -2.56
CA THR A 54 0.86 1.19 -3.02
C THR A 54 0.76 0.19 -1.88
N VAL A 55 0.32 -1.04 -2.18
CA VAL A 55 0.31 -2.11 -1.20
C VAL A 55 1.73 -2.35 -0.67
N GLY A 56 1.89 -2.32 0.65
CA GLY A 56 3.18 -2.33 1.33
C GLY A 56 3.56 -0.99 1.97
N ASP A 57 2.91 0.11 1.56
CA ASP A 57 3.13 1.42 2.18
C ASP A 57 2.76 1.39 3.66
N THR A 58 3.50 2.16 4.45
CA THR A 58 3.24 2.29 5.88
C THR A 58 2.72 3.69 6.17
N LEU A 59 1.61 3.77 6.88
CA LEU A 59 1.02 4.99 7.39
C LEU A 59 1.02 4.97 8.92
N GLN A 60 0.83 6.12 9.53
CA GLN A 60 0.66 6.24 10.97
C GLN A 60 -0.78 6.64 11.29
N VAL A 61 -1.32 6.06 12.35
CA VAL A 61 -2.58 6.49 12.94
C VAL A 61 -2.35 7.86 13.58
N GLY A 62 -3.07 8.87 13.08
CA GLY A 62 -3.01 10.25 13.56
C GLY A 62 -3.97 10.50 14.72
N ASN A 63 -4.59 11.68 14.76
CA ASN A 63 -5.52 12.05 15.82
C ASN A 63 -6.92 11.50 15.53
N PRO A 64 -7.67 11.03 16.55
CA PRO A 64 -9.03 10.56 16.34
C PRO A 64 -9.99 11.74 16.05
N SER A 65 -10.98 11.54 15.16
CA SER A 65 -11.95 12.62 14.81
C SER A 65 -12.84 13.04 15.99
N ASN A 66 -13.03 12.16 16.96
CA ASN A 66 -13.60 12.52 18.26
C ASN A 66 -12.66 11.96 19.32
N PHE A 67 -12.49 12.66 20.44
CA PHE A 67 -11.45 12.39 21.46
C PHE A 67 -11.28 10.93 21.89
N GLU A 68 -12.28 10.07 21.70
CA GLU A 68 -12.26 8.67 22.12
C GLU A 68 -12.08 7.65 20.97
N LYS A 69 -12.55 7.95 19.76
CA LYS A 69 -12.59 6.98 18.66
C LYS A 69 -12.45 7.63 17.28
N TYR A 70 -11.94 6.82 16.35
CA TYR A 70 -11.81 7.17 14.95
C TYR A 70 -13.14 6.96 14.22
N ALA A 71 -13.56 7.89 13.37
CA ALA A 71 -14.79 7.81 12.59
C ALA A 71 -14.62 7.03 11.29
N HIS A 72 -13.40 6.98 10.74
CA HIS A 72 -13.11 6.41 9.42
C HIS A 72 -12.19 5.18 9.49
N ILE A 73 -11.83 4.76 10.71
CA ILE A 73 -11.01 3.58 10.98
C ILE A 73 -11.78 2.60 11.86
N THR A 74 -11.89 1.35 11.41
CA THR A 74 -12.54 0.27 12.16
C THR A 74 -11.65 -0.96 12.27
N GLN A 75 -11.85 -1.74 13.33
CA GLN A 75 -11.21 -3.02 13.56
C GLN A 75 -12.22 -3.93 14.26
N ASN A 76 -12.39 -5.16 13.77
CA ASN A 76 -13.34 -6.13 14.34
C ASN A 76 -14.76 -5.55 14.48
N ASP A 77 -15.26 -4.93 13.41
CA ASP A 77 -16.59 -4.29 13.32
C ASP A 77 -16.86 -3.16 14.32
N ALA A 78 -15.83 -2.68 15.02
CA ALA A 78 -15.90 -1.54 15.93
C ALA A 78 -15.02 -0.39 15.44
N TYR A 79 -15.37 0.85 15.80
CA TYR A 79 -14.49 2.00 15.59
C TYR A 79 -13.19 1.82 16.38
N LEU A 80 -12.07 2.18 15.75
CA LEU A 80 -10.77 2.14 16.41
C LEU A 80 -10.78 3.11 17.61
N ARG A 81 -10.11 2.75 18.70
CA ARG A 81 -10.00 3.57 19.92
C ARG A 81 -8.78 4.49 19.86
N ALA A 82 -8.88 5.66 20.49
CA ALA A 82 -7.81 6.66 20.59
C ALA A 82 -6.48 6.10 21.12
N GLU A 83 -6.52 5.04 21.93
CA GLU A 83 -5.35 4.29 22.43
C GLU A 83 -4.39 3.79 21.33
N GLN A 84 -4.88 3.67 20.10
CA GLN A 84 -4.10 3.24 18.94
C GLN A 84 -3.43 4.39 18.18
N MET A 85 -3.52 5.62 18.70
CA MET A 85 -2.81 6.79 18.17
C MET A 85 -1.30 6.54 18.07
N ASN A 86 -0.69 7.11 17.03
CA ASN A 86 0.74 7.00 16.69
C ASN A 86 1.23 5.58 16.34
N LYS A 87 0.33 4.59 16.26
CA LYS A 87 0.70 3.26 15.80
C LYS A 87 0.89 3.24 14.28
N LYS A 88 1.80 2.39 13.83
CA LYS A 88 2.10 2.21 12.40
C LYS A 88 1.21 1.12 11.81
N LEU A 89 0.68 1.38 10.63
CA LEU A 89 -0.19 0.50 9.86
C LEU A 89 0.46 0.23 8.50
N VAL A 90 0.57 -1.04 8.13
CA VAL A 90 1.09 -1.45 6.81
C VAL A 90 -0.08 -1.80 5.91
N LEU A 91 -0.18 -1.15 4.76
CA LEU A 91 -1.23 -1.39 3.79
C LEU A 91 -1.11 -2.80 3.22
N LYS A 92 -2.08 -3.65 3.52
CA LYS A 92 -2.16 -5.03 3.04
C LYS A 92 -2.89 -5.11 1.70
N THR A 93 -3.97 -4.35 1.53
CA THR A 93 -4.86 -4.51 0.38
C THR A 93 -5.67 -3.24 0.14
N ILE A 94 -5.86 -2.88 -1.13
CA ILE A 94 -6.79 -1.83 -1.57
C ILE A 94 -8.00 -2.53 -2.18
N ASN A 95 -9.19 -2.25 -1.65
CA ASN A 95 -10.43 -2.87 -2.10
C ASN A 95 -11.42 -1.81 -2.58
N VAL A 96 -12.10 -2.13 -3.66
CA VAL A 96 -13.23 -1.37 -4.18
C VAL A 96 -14.46 -2.27 -4.08
N SER A 97 -15.49 -1.82 -3.37
CA SER A 97 -16.81 -2.46 -3.34
C SER A 97 -17.84 -1.61 -4.07
N GLY A 98 -19.00 -2.20 -4.35
CA GLY A 98 -20.10 -1.53 -5.02
C GLY A 98 -20.33 -2.03 -6.44
N ASP A 99 -21.19 -1.32 -7.17
CA ASP A 99 -21.64 -1.68 -8.51
C ASP A 99 -22.03 -0.43 -9.31
N ALA A 100 -22.26 -0.61 -10.62
CA ALA A 100 -22.58 0.50 -11.52
C ALA A 100 -23.89 1.23 -11.20
N LYS A 101 -24.80 0.65 -10.40
CA LYS A 101 -26.07 1.27 -10.00
C LYS A 101 -25.95 2.06 -8.71
N LYS A 102 -25.19 1.56 -7.73
CA LYS A 102 -25.05 2.14 -6.39
C LYS A 102 -23.80 3.02 -6.23
N GLY A 103 -22.89 2.97 -7.20
CA GLY A 103 -21.58 3.59 -7.11
C GLY A 103 -20.55 2.66 -6.48
N TYR A 104 -19.29 3.09 -6.54
CA TYR A 104 -18.14 2.36 -6.02
C TYR A 104 -17.53 3.08 -4.82
N SER A 105 -17.06 2.31 -3.85
CA SER A 105 -16.42 2.82 -2.63
C SER A 105 -15.08 2.13 -2.42
N VAL A 106 -14.06 2.91 -2.07
CA VAL A 106 -12.71 2.41 -1.78
C VAL A 106 -12.53 2.27 -0.27
N TYR A 107 -11.95 1.16 0.15
CA TYR A 107 -11.52 0.95 1.53
C TYR A 107 -10.20 0.18 1.55
N PHE A 108 -9.34 0.56 2.48
CA PHE A 108 -8.02 -0.03 2.63
C PHE A 108 -8.03 -0.99 3.81
N THR A 109 -7.33 -2.10 3.64
CA THR A 109 -7.09 -3.06 4.71
C THR A 109 -5.64 -2.97 5.13
N PHE A 110 -5.41 -2.68 6.40
CA PHE A 110 -4.12 -2.57 7.02
C PHE A 110 -3.87 -3.70 8.02
N LYS A 111 -2.58 -3.95 8.28
CA LYS A 111 -2.08 -4.78 9.39
C LYS A 111 -1.19 -3.92 10.30
N GLY A 112 -1.03 -4.31 11.57
CA GLY A 112 -0.12 -3.63 12.50
C GLY A 112 -0.62 -3.55 13.94
N LEU A 113 -1.92 -3.70 14.16
CA LEU A 113 -2.55 -3.65 15.50
C LEU A 113 -2.99 -5.05 15.95
N GLY A 114 -2.04 -6.00 15.96
CA GLY A 114 -2.30 -7.39 16.30
C GLY A 114 -2.75 -8.26 15.12
N ALA A 115 -3.53 -9.31 15.41
CA ALA A 115 -3.93 -10.32 14.44
C ALA A 115 -5.12 -9.92 13.55
N THR A 116 -5.92 -8.93 13.99
CA THR A 116 -7.11 -8.48 13.29
C THR A 116 -6.80 -7.36 12.30
N PRO A 117 -7.36 -7.41 11.08
CA PRO A 117 -7.17 -6.36 10.09
C PRO A 117 -7.85 -5.07 10.53
N VAL A 118 -7.24 -3.95 10.15
CA VAL A 118 -7.78 -2.60 10.34
C VAL A 118 -8.33 -2.12 9.00
N PHE A 119 -9.57 -1.65 8.98
CA PHE A 119 -10.24 -1.14 7.78
C PHE A 119 -10.27 0.38 7.84
N VAL A 120 -9.92 1.03 6.73
CA VAL A 120 -9.81 2.49 6.65
C VAL A 120 -10.52 2.99 5.41
N LYS A 121 -11.42 3.97 5.58
CA LYS A 121 -11.90 4.81 4.47
C LYS A 121 -10.84 5.87 4.21
N TYR A 122 -9.92 5.57 3.28
CA TYR A 122 -8.65 6.30 3.15
C TYR A 122 -8.82 7.81 2.95
N GLU A 123 -9.66 8.23 2.00
CA GLU A 123 -9.84 9.64 1.67
C GLU A 123 -10.37 10.44 2.87
N ASP A 124 -11.44 9.95 3.50
CA ASP A 124 -12.03 10.59 4.67
C ASP A 124 -11.01 10.66 5.82
N ALA A 125 -10.36 9.53 6.13
CA ALA A 125 -9.40 9.44 7.23
C ALA A 125 -8.18 10.33 6.99
N PHE A 126 -7.75 10.51 5.74
CA PHE A 126 -6.64 11.39 5.39
C PHE A 126 -7.05 12.86 5.54
N GLN A 127 -8.25 13.22 5.08
CA GLN A 127 -8.79 14.58 5.20
C GLN A 127 -9.00 14.99 6.67
N THR A 128 -9.39 14.06 7.54
CA THR A 128 -9.58 14.33 8.98
C THR A 128 -8.32 14.14 9.82
N HIS A 129 -7.17 13.86 9.19
CA HIS A 129 -5.90 13.58 9.87
C HIS A 129 -5.93 12.36 10.81
N GLU A 130 -6.87 11.43 10.62
CA GLU A 130 -6.92 10.14 11.31
C GLU A 130 -5.83 9.19 10.82
N ILE A 131 -5.38 9.36 9.58
CA ILE A 131 -4.16 8.75 9.06
C ILE A 131 -3.23 9.83 8.53
N VAL A 132 -1.94 9.63 8.76
CA VAL A 132 -0.89 10.52 8.27
C VAL A 132 0.18 9.71 7.52
N PRO A 133 0.73 10.24 6.42
CA PRO A 133 1.85 9.59 5.75
C PRO A 133 3.06 9.60 6.70
N LEU A 134 3.77 8.48 6.79
CA LEU A 134 5.04 8.48 7.48
C LEU A 134 6.03 9.29 6.65
N VAL A 135 6.49 10.41 7.21
CA VAL A 135 7.61 11.16 6.63
C VAL A 135 8.82 10.24 6.68
N LYS A 136 9.32 9.86 5.50
CA LYS A 136 10.50 9.00 5.36
C LYS A 136 11.74 9.83 5.71
N GLY A 137 11.99 10.07 6.99
CA GLY A 137 13.09 10.95 7.42
C GLY A 137 13.28 11.18 8.93
N GLU A 138 12.37 10.78 9.81
CA GLU A 138 12.63 10.90 11.26
C GLU A 138 13.48 9.72 11.76
N THR A 139 14.79 9.83 11.51
CA THR A 139 15.81 9.28 12.40
C THR A 139 15.67 10.01 13.73
N ILE A 140 15.19 9.30 14.75
CA ILE A 140 15.28 9.78 16.13
C ILE A 140 16.75 9.59 16.51
N GLU A 141 17.51 10.68 16.58
CA GLU A 141 18.81 10.70 17.27
C GLU A 141 18.62 10.48 18.77
#